data_AF-A0A069CYM5-F1
#
_entry.id   AF-A0A069CYM5-F1
#
_cell.length_a   1.000
_cell.length_b   1.000
_cell.length_c   1.000
_cell.angle_alpha   90.00
_cell.angle_beta   90.00
_cell.angle_gamma   90.00
#
_symmetry.space_group_name_H-M   'P 1'
#
loop_
_entity.id
_entity.type
_entity.pdbx_description
1 polymer ?
#
loop_
_entity_poly.entity_id
_entity_poly.type
_entity_poly.pdbx_seq_one_letter_code
_entity_poly.pdbx_strand_id
1 'polypeptide(L)'
;MDSIDSKEPAKGYLLFQKELLEVLRKLSDKPLTEREASFVMFFKANYKDEILEINRQKVLCRRGESVLSKSSWAKVFNWPLGKTRYFFKKLVDLQLIAIVPHRNLFHIRLLHYPQWNKPAGISAEQDDAQFQEFWDKYHETTQMRKTNVARAKREWALLTPQEKELAVEEIDTYFYYLTDTRYCKQAVNYLKDKTFLDED
;
A
#
# COMPACT_ATOMS: atom_id res chain seq x y z
N MET A 1 48.71 4.36 -0.19
CA MET A 1 47.70 3.67 0.65
C MET A 1 46.39 3.94 -0.04
N ASP A 2 46.09 3.11 -1.03
CA ASP A 2 45.05 3.39 -2.00
C ASP A 2 43.68 3.22 -1.35
N SER A 3 42.90 4.30 -1.40
CA SER A 3 41.49 4.32 -1.04
C SER A 3 40.77 3.37 -2.00
N ILE A 4 40.28 2.25 -1.48
CA ILE A 4 39.38 1.36 -2.21
C ILE A 4 38.09 2.15 -2.41
N ASP A 5 37.99 2.81 -3.56
CA ASP A 5 36.77 3.42 -4.06
C ASP A 5 35.80 2.28 -4.43
N SER A 6 35.13 1.75 -3.41
CA SER A 6 34.17 0.66 -3.54
C SER A 6 32.89 1.22 -4.15
N LYS A 7 32.87 1.30 -5.47
CA LYS A 7 31.66 1.59 -6.24
C LYS A 7 30.56 0.61 -5.82
N GLU A 8 29.46 1.11 -5.26
CA GLU A 8 28.35 0.25 -4.87
C GLU A 8 27.89 -0.59 -6.08
N PRO A 9 27.67 -1.90 -5.91
CA PRO A 9 27.16 -2.74 -6.99
C PRO A 9 25.79 -2.27 -7.46
N ALA A 10 25.46 -2.56 -8.72
CA ALA A 10 24.17 -2.22 -9.29
C ALA A 10 23.02 -2.76 -8.43
N LYS A 11 22.02 -1.91 -8.16
CA LYS A 11 20.82 -2.29 -7.41
C LYS A 11 20.03 -3.31 -8.24
N GLY A 12 19.80 -4.51 -7.68
CA GLY A 12 19.09 -5.60 -8.33
C GLY A 12 18.13 -6.31 -7.37
N TYR A 13 17.41 -7.32 -7.88
CA TYR A 13 16.47 -8.12 -7.08
C TYR A 13 17.05 -9.48 -6.75
N LEU A 14 16.84 -9.94 -5.51
CA LEU A 14 17.07 -11.32 -5.11
C LEU A 14 15.76 -12.10 -5.20
N LEU A 15 15.73 -13.15 -6.02
CA LEU A 15 14.61 -14.10 -6.02
C LEU A 15 14.75 -15.02 -4.80
N PHE A 16 13.67 -15.13 -4.04
CA PHE A 16 13.66 -15.88 -2.80
C PHE A 16 12.46 -16.84 -2.77
N GLN A 17 12.74 -18.12 -2.62
CA GLN A 17 11.73 -19.17 -2.55
C GLN A 17 11.03 -19.16 -1.18
N LYS A 18 9.70 -19.29 -1.14
CA LYS A 18 8.94 -19.20 0.12
C LYS A 18 9.24 -20.38 1.05
N GLU A 19 9.60 -21.53 0.49
CA GLU A 19 9.98 -22.74 1.19
C GLU A 19 11.22 -22.51 2.08
N LEU A 20 12.11 -21.61 1.66
CA LEU A 20 13.31 -21.26 2.41
C LEU A 20 12.96 -20.57 3.74
N LEU A 21 11.80 -19.90 3.86
CA LEU A 21 11.35 -19.37 5.15
C LEU A 21 11.19 -20.46 6.20
N GLU A 22 10.56 -21.57 5.83
CA GLU A 22 10.29 -22.66 6.76
C GLU A 22 11.59 -23.34 7.20
N VAL A 23 12.62 -23.32 6.35
CA VAL A 23 13.99 -23.72 6.71
C VAL A 23 14.62 -22.69 7.66
N LEU A 24 14.57 -21.40 7.33
CA LEU A 24 15.15 -20.34 8.16
C LEU A 24 14.54 -20.30 9.57
N ARG A 25 13.23 -20.57 9.69
CA ARG A 25 12.56 -20.63 10.99
C ARG A 25 13.07 -21.76 11.88
N LYS A 26 13.53 -22.87 11.30
CA LYS A 26 14.12 -23.99 12.06
C LYS A 26 15.51 -23.67 12.61
N LEU A 27 16.16 -22.60 12.13
CA LEU A 27 17.49 -22.22 12.62
C LEU A 27 17.45 -21.57 14.00
N SER A 28 16.30 -21.05 14.45
CA SER A 28 16.15 -20.39 15.75
C SER A 28 14.68 -20.27 16.17
N ASP A 29 14.38 -20.71 17.40
CA ASP A 29 13.06 -20.54 18.02
C ASP A 29 12.89 -19.19 18.74
N LYS A 30 13.91 -18.32 18.69
CA LYS A 30 13.87 -17.01 19.35
C LYS A 30 12.82 -16.10 18.70
N PRO A 31 12.19 -15.19 19.47
CA PRO A 31 11.42 -14.09 18.94
C PRO A 31 12.16 -13.34 17.83
N LEU A 32 11.47 -13.07 16.73
CA LEU A 32 12.09 -12.32 15.63
C LEU A 32 12.48 -10.91 16.09
N THR A 33 13.54 -10.37 15.52
CA THR A 33 13.82 -8.94 15.56
C THR A 33 12.84 -8.19 14.66
N GLU A 34 12.70 -6.87 14.81
CA GLU A 34 11.85 -6.08 13.92
C GLU A 34 12.30 -6.17 12.46
N ARG A 35 13.62 -6.28 12.21
CA ARG A 35 14.18 -6.45 10.86
C ARG A 35 13.78 -7.80 10.25
N GLU A 36 13.92 -8.89 11.00
CA GLU A 36 13.48 -10.23 10.55
C GLU A 36 11.97 -10.27 10.32
N ALA A 37 11.18 -9.66 11.21
CA ALA A 37 9.73 -9.57 11.05
C ALA A 37 9.33 -8.82 9.77
N SER A 38 10.06 -7.74 9.42
CA SER A 38 9.90 -7.05 8.14
C SER A 38 10.07 -8.00 6.97
N PHE A 39 11.19 -8.73 6.89
CA PHE A 39 11.41 -9.70 5.82
C PHE A 39 10.33 -10.78 5.78
N VAL A 40 9.97 -11.37 6.92
CA VAL A 40 8.92 -12.39 7.03
C VAL A 40 7.57 -11.88 6.52
N MET A 41 7.23 -10.60 6.73
CA MET A 41 6.03 -10.02 6.13
C MET A 41 6.10 -9.97 4.61
N PHE A 42 7.22 -9.55 4.02
CA PHE A 42 7.41 -9.58 2.57
C PHE A 42 7.23 -10.99 2.02
N PHE A 43 7.78 -12.00 2.69
CA PHE A 43 7.65 -13.37 2.22
C PHE A 43 6.24 -13.95 2.39
N LYS A 44 5.50 -13.55 3.44
CA LYS A 44 4.13 -14.01 3.68
C LYS A 44 3.05 -13.17 2.97
N ALA A 45 3.39 -12.02 2.42
CA ALA A 45 2.51 -11.28 1.54
C ALA A 45 2.14 -12.12 0.30
N ASN A 46 0.96 -11.83 -0.24
CA ASN A 46 0.42 -12.58 -1.34
C ASN A 46 1.29 -12.36 -2.59
N TYR A 47 1.62 -13.45 -3.29
CA TYR A 47 2.56 -13.38 -4.41
C TYR A 47 1.89 -13.00 -5.73
N LYS A 48 0.60 -13.29 -5.86
CA LYS A 48 -0.25 -12.99 -7.01
C LYS A 48 -1.62 -12.56 -6.50
N ASP A 49 -2.43 -11.95 -7.35
CA ASP A 49 -3.81 -11.64 -6.96
C ASP A 49 -4.60 -12.95 -6.79
N GLU A 50 -5.30 -13.07 -5.68
CA GLU A 50 -6.05 -14.28 -5.34
C GLU A 50 -7.28 -13.94 -4.51
N ILE A 51 -8.40 -14.60 -4.81
CA ILE A 51 -9.61 -14.51 -4.00
C ILE A 51 -9.50 -15.56 -2.91
N LEU A 52 -9.44 -15.11 -1.66
CA LEU A 52 -9.35 -15.95 -0.48
C LEU A 52 -10.73 -16.07 0.16
N GLU A 53 -11.08 -17.28 0.60
CA GLU A 53 -12.29 -17.51 1.40
C GLU A 53 -11.95 -17.44 2.89
N ILE A 54 -12.43 -16.41 3.57
CA ILE A 54 -12.13 -16.15 4.99
C ILE A 54 -13.44 -15.92 5.72
N ASN A 55 -13.73 -16.73 6.74
CA ASN A 55 -14.99 -16.66 7.49
C ASN A 55 -16.24 -16.66 6.58
N ARG A 56 -16.22 -17.50 5.51
CA ARG A 56 -17.28 -17.58 4.48
C ARG A 56 -17.45 -16.31 3.63
N GLN A 57 -16.50 -15.37 3.67
CA GLN A 57 -16.46 -14.18 2.83
C GLN A 57 -15.36 -14.35 1.78
N LYS A 58 -15.66 -13.99 0.53
CA LYS A 58 -14.67 -13.89 -0.54
C LYS A 58 -13.96 -12.55 -0.44
N VAL A 59 -12.64 -12.58 -0.30
CA VAL A 59 -11.80 -11.40 -0.15
C VAL A 59 -10.73 -11.42 -1.23
N LEU A 60 -10.71 -10.41 -2.11
CA LEU A 60 -9.63 -10.24 -3.05
C LEU A 60 -8.38 -9.76 -2.30
N CYS A 61 -7.39 -10.65 -2.17
CA CYS A 61 -6.09 -10.34 -1.63
C CYS A 61 -5.13 -10.12 -2.79
N ARG A 62 -4.76 -8.87 -3.07
CA ARG A 62 -3.87 -8.56 -4.17
C ARG A 62 -2.43 -8.93 -3.84
N ARG A 63 -1.61 -9.02 -4.87
CA ARG A 63 -0.16 -9.17 -4.75
C ARG A 63 0.44 -8.09 -3.85
N GLY A 64 1.29 -8.50 -2.92
CA GLY A 64 1.88 -7.63 -1.90
C GLY A 64 0.95 -7.33 -0.72
N GLU A 65 -0.25 -7.91 -0.67
CA GLU A 65 -1.18 -7.76 0.44
C GLU A 65 -1.16 -8.97 1.38
N SER A 66 -1.65 -8.80 2.61
CA SER A 66 -1.90 -9.90 3.53
C SER A 66 -3.14 -9.62 4.36
N VAL A 67 -3.89 -10.68 4.64
CA VAL A 67 -5.14 -10.69 5.41
C VAL A 67 -5.00 -11.45 6.73
N LEU A 68 -3.76 -11.77 7.13
CA LEU A 68 -3.48 -12.44 8.40
C LEU A 68 -3.90 -11.55 9.57
N SER A 69 -4.60 -12.13 10.55
CA SER A 69 -4.96 -11.42 11.78
C SER A 69 -3.72 -10.96 12.56
N LYS A 70 -3.86 -9.90 13.37
CA LYS A 70 -2.78 -9.44 14.26
C LYS A 70 -2.29 -10.55 15.20
N SER A 71 -3.19 -11.43 15.66
CA SER A 71 -2.85 -12.60 16.49
C SER A 71 -2.06 -13.65 15.71
N SER A 72 -2.40 -13.88 14.43
CA SER A 72 -1.64 -14.77 13.54
C SER A 72 -0.23 -14.23 13.32
N TRP A 73 -0.08 -12.92 13.09
CA TRP A 73 1.23 -12.28 12.99
C TRP A 73 2.04 -12.36 14.27
N ALA A 74 1.41 -12.18 15.44
CA ALA A 74 2.07 -12.34 16.73
C ALA A 74 2.69 -13.75 16.89
N LYS A 75 1.97 -14.80 16.45
CA LYS A 75 2.49 -16.17 16.40
C LYS A 75 3.65 -16.32 15.40
N VAL A 76 3.54 -15.72 14.22
CA VAL A 76 4.59 -15.77 13.19
C VAL A 76 5.89 -15.14 13.70
N PHE A 77 5.79 -13.99 14.37
CA PHE A 77 6.95 -13.26 14.90
C PHE A 77 7.45 -13.78 16.25
N ASN A 78 6.68 -14.68 16.87
CA ASN A 78 6.88 -15.11 18.25
C ASN A 78 6.93 -13.92 19.22
N TRP A 79 5.95 -13.02 19.12
CA TRP A 79 5.82 -11.78 19.92
C TRP A 79 4.53 -11.73 20.73
N PRO A 80 4.52 -10.98 21.84
CA PRO A 80 3.28 -10.53 22.47
C PRO A 80 2.46 -9.63 21.53
N LEU A 81 1.13 -9.74 21.60
CA LEU A 81 0.22 -9.00 20.72
C LEU A 81 0.38 -7.46 20.82
N GLY A 82 0.74 -6.94 22.00
CA GLY A 82 1.02 -5.51 22.20
C GLY A 82 2.19 -5.02 21.34
N LYS A 83 3.30 -5.77 21.34
CA LYS A 83 4.47 -5.48 20.49
C LYS A 83 4.11 -5.55 19.01
N THR A 84 3.35 -6.58 18.60
CA THR A 84 2.87 -6.72 17.21
C THR A 84 2.01 -5.54 16.76
N ARG A 85 1.08 -5.07 17.60
CA ARG A 85 0.26 -3.88 17.30
C ARG A 85 1.12 -2.62 17.14
N TYR A 86 2.06 -2.40 18.05
CA TYR A 86 2.97 -1.26 17.98
C TYR A 86 3.84 -1.31 16.72
N PHE A 87 4.36 -2.48 16.36
CA PHE A 87 5.13 -2.67 15.14
C PHE A 87 4.33 -2.29 13.89
N PHE A 88 3.09 -2.78 13.76
CA PHE A 88 2.25 -2.39 12.61
C PHE A 88 1.95 -0.89 12.56
N LYS A 89 1.71 -0.24 13.71
CA LYS A 89 1.57 1.21 13.76
C LYS A 89 2.85 1.90 13.25
N LYS A 90 4.01 1.49 13.75
CA LYS A 90 5.32 2.01 13.33
C LYS A 90 5.54 1.86 11.82
N LEU A 91 5.15 0.73 11.21
CA LEU A 91 5.29 0.53 9.76
C LEU A 91 4.37 1.42 8.94
N VAL A 92 3.16 1.70 9.42
CA VAL A 92 2.25 2.68 8.80
C VAL A 92 2.86 4.08 8.89
N ASP A 93 3.36 4.46 10.06
CA ASP A 93 4.02 5.76 10.27
C ASP A 93 5.26 5.94 9.37
N LEU A 94 6.01 4.84 9.15
CA LEU A 94 7.16 4.79 8.24
C LEU A 94 6.80 4.60 6.76
N GLN A 95 5.50 4.53 6.41
CA GLN A 95 5.02 4.29 5.05
C GLN A 95 5.61 3.03 4.39
N LEU A 96 5.86 1.99 5.17
CA LEU A 96 6.25 0.68 4.64
C LEU A 96 5.03 -0.17 4.29
N ILE A 97 3.90 0.08 4.97
CA ILE A 97 2.63 -0.60 4.76
C ILE A 97 1.45 0.38 4.79
N ALA A 98 0.34 -0.03 4.19
CA ALA A 98 -0.96 0.59 4.34
C ALA A 98 -1.98 -0.38 4.93
N ILE A 99 -2.97 0.13 5.67
CA ILE A 99 -4.13 -0.64 6.10
C ILE A 99 -5.20 -0.52 5.02
N VAL A 100 -5.58 -1.65 4.44
CA VAL A 100 -6.69 -1.70 3.48
C VAL A 100 -8.00 -1.73 4.28
N PRO A 101 -8.96 -0.82 4.00
CA PRO A 101 -10.24 -0.82 4.69
C PRO A 101 -10.99 -2.14 4.47
N HIS A 102 -11.22 -2.87 5.55
CA HIS A 102 -12.05 -4.09 5.54
C HIS A 102 -12.79 -4.18 6.88
N ARG A 103 -14.09 -4.50 6.86
CA ARG A 103 -14.95 -4.39 8.06
C ARG A 103 -14.42 -5.16 9.27
N ASN A 104 -13.97 -6.40 9.06
CA ASN A 104 -13.58 -7.32 10.15
C ASN A 104 -12.23 -8.02 9.95
N LEU A 105 -11.41 -7.54 9.01
CA LEU A 105 -10.12 -8.17 8.71
C LEU A 105 -8.98 -7.20 8.95
N PHE A 106 -7.85 -7.74 9.41
CA PHE A 106 -6.61 -7.00 9.40
C PHE A 106 -5.95 -7.20 8.04
N HIS A 107 -6.27 -6.29 7.12
CA HIS A 107 -5.76 -6.31 5.75
C HIS A 107 -4.68 -5.26 5.62
N ILE A 108 -3.47 -5.69 5.25
CA ILE A 108 -2.32 -4.83 5.02
C ILE A 108 -1.85 -4.94 3.58
N ARG A 109 -1.30 -3.85 3.05
CA ARG A 109 -0.61 -3.77 1.75
C ARG A 109 0.82 -3.31 1.97
N LEU A 110 1.79 -4.03 1.40
CA LEU A 110 3.19 -3.63 1.40
C LEU A 110 3.43 -2.60 0.29
N LEU A 111 3.89 -1.40 0.65
CA LEU A 111 4.02 -0.28 -0.29
C LEU A 111 5.23 -0.44 -1.23
N HIS A 112 6.26 -1.16 -0.80
CA HIS A 112 7.47 -1.43 -1.60
C HIS A 112 7.58 -2.89 -2.06
N TYR A 113 6.45 -3.57 -2.28
CA TYR A 113 6.48 -4.95 -2.76
C TYR A 113 6.99 -5.01 -4.21
N PRO A 114 8.02 -5.83 -4.54
CA PRO A 114 8.65 -5.82 -5.86
C PRO A 114 7.63 -6.13 -6.95
N GLN A 115 7.42 -5.32 -7.98
CA GLN A 115 6.41 -5.55 -9.04
C GLN A 115 7.06 -6.11 -10.30
N TRP A 116 7.06 -7.44 -10.47
CA TRP A 116 7.72 -8.10 -11.62
C TRP A 116 7.00 -7.88 -12.96
N ASN A 117 5.71 -7.54 -12.92
CA ASN A 117 4.86 -7.32 -14.10
C ASN A 117 4.69 -5.85 -14.50
N LYS A 118 5.35 -4.92 -13.81
CA LYS A 118 5.37 -3.55 -14.30
C LYS A 118 6.56 -3.41 -15.26
N PRO A 119 6.38 -2.98 -16.52
CA PRO A 119 7.47 -2.29 -17.19
C PRO A 119 7.94 -1.21 -16.22
N ALA A 120 9.27 -1.08 -16.03
CA ALA A 120 9.93 -0.20 -15.06
C ALA A 120 8.94 0.81 -14.46
N GLY A 121 8.43 0.49 -13.27
CA GLY A 121 7.21 1.11 -12.74
C GLY A 121 7.23 2.62 -12.90
N ILE A 122 6.06 3.23 -13.09
CA ILE A 122 5.85 4.69 -13.12
C ILE A 122 6.92 5.33 -12.25
N SER A 123 7.91 5.99 -12.88
CA SER A 123 9.03 6.56 -12.14
C SER A 123 8.47 7.50 -11.07
N ALA A 124 9.21 7.77 -10.00
CA ALA A 124 8.74 8.75 -9.01
C ALA A 124 8.34 10.08 -9.69
N GLU A 125 9.00 10.44 -10.80
CA GLU A 125 8.65 11.61 -11.61
C GLU A 125 7.33 11.44 -12.37
N GLN A 126 7.06 10.25 -12.93
CA GLN A 126 5.78 9.97 -13.58
C GLN A 126 4.61 9.88 -12.56
N ASP A 127 4.87 9.42 -11.34
CA ASP A 127 3.84 9.32 -10.29
C ASP A 127 3.48 10.70 -9.74
N ASP A 128 4.51 11.56 -9.58
CA ASP A 128 4.33 12.97 -9.27
C ASP A 128 3.65 13.72 -10.41
N ALA A 129 3.96 13.42 -11.68
CA ALA A 129 3.28 14.01 -12.83
C ALA A 129 1.79 13.62 -12.87
N GLN A 130 1.46 12.34 -12.63
CA GLN A 130 0.07 11.87 -12.58
C GLN A 130 -0.68 12.46 -11.38
N PHE A 131 -0.01 12.61 -10.22
CA PHE A 131 -0.59 13.34 -9.10
C PHE A 131 -0.88 14.80 -9.46
N GLN A 132 0.04 15.45 -10.17
CA GLN A 132 -0.11 16.85 -10.56
C GLN A 132 -1.27 17.02 -11.56
N GLU A 133 -1.43 16.09 -12.50
CA GLU A 133 -2.57 16.02 -13.41
C GLU A 133 -3.89 15.90 -12.64
N PHE A 134 -3.98 14.93 -11.71
CA PHE A 134 -5.12 14.83 -10.79
C PHE A 134 -5.37 16.13 -10.04
N TRP A 135 -4.32 16.72 -9.47
CA TRP A 135 -4.41 17.90 -8.61
C TRP A 135 -4.92 19.12 -9.37
N ASP A 136 -4.46 19.30 -10.61
CA ASP A 136 -4.88 20.42 -11.44
C ASP A 136 -6.29 20.18 -11.99
N LYS A 137 -6.58 18.99 -12.55
CA LYS A 137 -7.91 18.66 -13.06
C LYS A 137 -8.99 18.76 -11.97
N TYR A 138 -8.75 18.20 -10.78
CA TYR A 138 -9.72 18.24 -9.68
C TYR A 138 -10.08 19.67 -9.29
N HIS A 139 -9.08 20.55 -9.19
CA HIS A 139 -9.29 21.92 -8.77
C HIS A 139 -9.80 22.83 -9.88
N GLU A 140 -9.54 22.48 -11.15
CA GLU A 140 -10.15 23.13 -12.31
C GLU A 140 -11.64 22.76 -12.43
N THR A 141 -12.00 21.49 -12.32
CA THR A 141 -13.41 21.05 -12.41
C THR A 141 -14.23 21.54 -11.22
N THR A 142 -13.75 21.35 -9.98
CA THR A 142 -14.54 21.64 -8.77
C THR A 142 -14.46 23.10 -8.31
N GLN A 143 -13.52 23.89 -8.85
CA GLN A 143 -13.21 25.26 -8.42
C GLN A 143 -12.86 25.38 -6.92
N MET A 144 -12.57 24.26 -6.24
CA MET A 144 -12.19 24.26 -4.83
C MET A 144 -10.75 24.74 -4.63
N ARG A 145 -10.46 25.33 -3.47
CA ARG A 145 -9.10 25.76 -3.11
C ARG A 145 -8.16 24.57 -2.92
N LYS A 146 -6.95 24.70 -3.47
CA LYS A 146 -5.82 23.77 -3.28
C LYS A 146 -5.38 23.78 -1.81
N THR A 147 -5.86 22.83 -1.01
CA THR A 147 -5.55 22.73 0.43
C THR A 147 -5.09 21.32 0.79
N ASN A 148 -4.25 21.18 1.82
CA ASN A 148 -3.77 19.88 2.30
C ASN A 148 -3.03 19.01 1.27
N VAL A 149 -2.23 19.62 0.37
CA VAL A 149 -1.45 18.93 -0.69
C VAL A 149 -0.66 17.73 -0.14
N ALA A 150 0.05 17.91 0.98
CA ALA A 150 0.85 16.85 1.60
C ALA A 150 0.00 15.65 2.03
N ARG A 151 -1.24 15.89 2.48
CA ARG A 151 -2.18 14.81 2.83
C ARG A 151 -2.76 14.17 1.58
N ALA A 152 -3.09 14.95 0.54
CA ALA A 152 -3.55 14.42 -0.73
C ALA A 152 -2.50 13.52 -1.40
N LYS A 153 -1.23 13.92 -1.40
CA LYS A 153 -0.11 13.07 -1.86
C LYS A 153 -0.02 11.75 -1.10
N ARG A 154 -0.28 11.75 0.21
CA ARG A 154 -0.31 10.51 1.00
C ARG A 154 -1.47 9.61 0.58
N GLU A 155 -2.69 10.15 0.43
CA GLU A 155 -3.83 9.36 -0.03
C GLU A 155 -3.60 8.83 -1.46
N TRP A 156 -3.01 9.65 -2.34
CA TRP A 156 -2.63 9.26 -3.70
C TRP A 156 -1.66 8.08 -3.71
N ALA A 157 -0.63 8.09 -2.84
CA ALA A 157 0.34 7.00 -2.73
C ALA A 157 -0.29 5.66 -2.28
N LEU A 158 -1.49 5.68 -1.69
CA LEU A 158 -2.22 4.46 -1.30
C LEU A 158 -2.98 3.82 -2.47
N LEU A 159 -3.23 4.57 -3.54
CA LEU A 159 -3.96 4.11 -4.71
C LEU A 159 -3.11 3.20 -5.61
N THR A 160 -3.75 2.19 -6.18
CA THR A 160 -3.19 1.39 -7.28
C THR A 160 -3.15 2.21 -8.58
N PRO A 161 -2.35 1.85 -9.59
CA PRO A 161 -2.31 2.59 -10.86
C PRO A 161 -3.68 2.73 -11.54
N GLN A 162 -4.50 1.68 -11.50
CA GLN A 162 -5.87 1.72 -12.02
C GLN A 162 -6.77 2.66 -11.21
N GLU A 163 -6.65 2.65 -9.88
CA GLU A 163 -7.38 3.59 -9.03
C GLU A 163 -6.93 5.03 -9.26
N LYS A 164 -5.66 5.28 -9.61
CA LYS A 164 -5.16 6.62 -9.95
C LYS A 164 -5.73 7.12 -11.27
N GLU A 165 -5.79 6.25 -12.28
CA GLU A 165 -6.41 6.54 -13.58
C GLU A 165 -7.90 6.87 -13.41
N LEU A 166 -8.66 5.98 -12.76
CA LEU A 166 -10.08 6.20 -12.43
C LEU A 166 -10.30 7.47 -11.59
N ALA A 167 -9.41 7.75 -10.63
CA ALA A 167 -9.53 8.96 -9.80
C ALA A 167 -9.45 10.25 -10.63
N VAL A 168 -8.76 10.25 -11.77
CA VAL A 168 -8.66 11.39 -12.71
C VAL A 168 -9.83 11.41 -13.69
N GLU A 169 -10.19 10.25 -14.23
CA GLU A 169 -11.28 10.09 -15.20
C GLU A 169 -12.63 10.50 -14.60
N GLU A 170 -12.95 10.00 -13.40
CA GLU A 170 -14.27 10.18 -12.78
C GLU A 170 -14.50 11.53 -12.11
N ILE A 171 -13.54 12.46 -12.16
CA ILE A 171 -13.68 13.79 -11.54
C ILE A 171 -14.89 14.54 -12.11
N ASP A 172 -15.04 14.49 -13.43
CA ASP A 172 -16.09 15.23 -14.14
C ASP A 172 -17.47 14.60 -13.87
N THR A 173 -17.55 13.26 -13.91
CA THR A 173 -18.74 12.48 -13.55
C THR A 173 -19.18 12.77 -12.11
N TYR A 174 -18.24 12.66 -11.16
CA TYR A 174 -18.48 12.95 -9.76
C TYR A 174 -19.01 14.36 -9.56
N PHE A 175 -18.40 15.37 -10.20
CA PHE A 175 -18.85 16.75 -10.05
C PHE A 175 -20.19 17.00 -10.73
N TYR A 176 -20.46 16.37 -11.87
CA TYR A 176 -21.73 16.48 -12.59
C TYR A 176 -22.92 15.96 -11.77
N TYR A 177 -22.75 14.84 -11.06
CA TYR A 177 -23.83 14.25 -10.26
C TYR A 177 -23.97 14.84 -8.84
N LEU A 178 -23.13 15.80 -8.45
CA LEU A 178 -23.35 16.54 -7.21
C LEU A 178 -24.62 17.38 -7.29
N THR A 179 -25.66 16.98 -6.57
CA THR A 179 -26.92 17.73 -6.46
C THR A 179 -26.75 19.12 -5.87
N ASP A 180 -25.71 19.33 -5.06
CA ASP A 180 -25.38 20.63 -4.47
C ASP A 180 -23.86 20.72 -4.25
N THR A 181 -23.27 21.78 -4.82
CA THR A 181 -21.82 22.04 -4.81
C THR A 181 -21.25 22.20 -3.40
N ARG A 182 -22.10 22.50 -2.39
CA ARG A 182 -21.69 22.53 -0.98
C ARG A 182 -21.26 21.16 -0.44
N TYR A 183 -21.71 20.07 -1.05
CA TYR A 183 -21.29 18.71 -0.69
C TYR A 183 -20.07 18.23 -1.46
N CYS A 184 -19.48 19.07 -2.31
CA CYS A 184 -18.22 18.73 -2.98
C CYS A 184 -17.14 18.46 -1.93
N LYS A 185 -16.70 17.21 -1.88
CA LYS A 185 -15.59 16.76 -1.04
C LYS A 185 -14.31 17.52 -1.42
N GLN A 186 -13.44 17.74 -0.44
CA GLN A 186 -12.06 18.14 -0.72
C GLN A 186 -11.34 16.99 -1.44
N ALA A 187 -10.36 17.32 -2.29
CA ALA A 187 -9.54 16.34 -3.03
C ALA A 187 -9.00 15.20 -2.14
N VAL A 188 -8.57 15.53 -0.92
CA VAL A 188 -8.12 14.53 0.08
C VAL A 188 -9.22 13.53 0.41
N ASN A 189 -10.45 13.98 0.65
CA ASN A 189 -11.57 13.11 1.02
C ASN A 189 -12.10 12.34 -0.20
N TYR A 190 -12.04 12.94 -1.39
CA TYR A 190 -12.33 12.25 -2.65
C TYR A 190 -11.40 11.03 -2.84
N LEU A 191 -10.10 11.22 -2.66
CA LEU A 191 -9.10 10.15 -2.73
C LEU A 191 -9.25 9.13 -1.59
N LYS A 192 -9.37 9.61 -0.35
CA LYS A 192 -9.44 8.77 0.85
C LYS A 192 -10.66 7.85 0.85
N ASP A 193 -11.83 8.40 0.51
CA ASP A 193 -13.08 7.64 0.49
C ASP A 193 -13.24 6.84 -0.81
N LYS A 194 -12.33 7.01 -1.78
CA LYS A 194 -12.39 6.44 -3.14
C LYS A 194 -13.72 6.70 -3.82
N THR A 195 -14.14 7.97 -3.82
CA THR A 195 -15.47 8.37 -4.33
C THR A 195 -15.62 8.06 -5.84
N PHE A 196 -14.49 7.95 -6.56
CA PHE A 196 -14.42 7.50 -7.96
C PHE A 196 -14.74 6.00 -8.18
N LEU A 197 -15.03 5.23 -7.12
CA LEU A 197 -15.49 3.85 -7.21
C LEU A 197 -16.97 3.69 -6.84
N ASP A 198 -17.64 4.77 -6.44
CA ASP A 198 -19.07 4.72 -6.19
C ASP A 198 -19.77 4.59 -7.55
N GLU A 199 -20.18 3.36 -7.89
CA GLU A 199 -21.13 3.11 -8.97
C GLU A 199 -22.50 3.65 -8.49
N ASP A 200 -23.12 4.53 -9.28
CA ASP A 200 -24.52 4.92 -9.09
C ASP A 200 -25.47 3.71 -9.17
#